data_AF-I0FDY3-F1
#
_entry.id   AF-I0FDY3-F1
#
_cell.length_a   1.000
_cell.length_b   1.000
_cell.length_c   1.000
_cell.angle_alpha   90.00
_cell.angle_beta   90.00
_cell.angle_gamma   90.00
#
_symmetry.space_group_name_H-M   'P 1'
#
loop_
_entity.id
_entity.type
_entity.pdbx_description
1 polymer ?
#
loop_
_entity_poly.entity_id
_entity_poly.type
_entity_poly.pdbx_seq_one_letter_code
_entity_poly.pdbx_strand_id
1 'polypeptide(L)'
;MIDKIHNAKVVDLTQDNNNEVGALATKIGANNYGARTNADLAAALALKAMTKSGKFSAAANEAGAVKASAVSAVNKVIGDIGCNN
;
A
#
# COMPACT_ATOMS: atom_id res chain seq x y z
N MET A 1 9.22 -7.69 1.14
CA MET A 1 7.88 -7.17 0.74
C MET A 1 7.67 -7.06 -0.77
N ILE A 2 8.74 -7.08 -1.57
CA ILE A 2 8.66 -6.95 -3.03
C ILE A 2 7.81 -8.04 -3.70
N ASP A 3 7.89 -9.29 -3.24
CA ASP A 3 7.09 -10.40 -3.79
C ASP A 3 5.59 -10.17 -3.64
N LYS A 4 5.16 -9.48 -2.57
CA LYS A 4 3.75 -9.14 -2.37
C LYS A 4 3.26 -8.09 -3.37
N ILE A 5 4.14 -7.16 -3.76
CA ILE A 5 3.85 -6.15 -4.79
C ILE A 5 3.88 -6.79 -6.17
N HIS A 6 4.85 -7.66 -6.44
CA HIS A 6 4.96 -8.39 -7.70
C HIS A 6 3.75 -9.30 -7.95
N ASN A 7 3.32 -10.02 -6.91
CA ASN A 7 2.16 -10.92 -6.96
C ASN A 7 0.83 -10.21 -6.66
N ALA A 8 0.82 -8.88 -6.54
CA ALA A 8 -0.37 -8.11 -6.19
C ALA A 8 -1.44 -8.26 -7.28
N LYS A 9 -2.60 -8.80 -6.92
CA LYS A 9 -3.74 -8.93 -7.82
C LYS A 9 -4.76 -7.83 -7.56
N VAL A 10 -5.23 -7.22 -8.64
CA VAL A 10 -6.39 -6.33 -8.58
C VAL A 10 -7.62 -7.22 -8.58
N VAL A 11 -8.22 -7.37 -7.41
CA VAL A 11 -9.48 -8.08 -7.22
C VAL A 11 -10.51 -7.13 -6.63
N ASP A 12 -11.74 -7.59 -6.48
CA ASP A 12 -12.76 -6.83 -5.80
C ASP A 12 -12.42 -6.64 -4.32
N LEU A 13 -12.61 -5.40 -3.84
CA LEU A 13 -12.38 -5.05 -2.45
C LEU A 13 -13.59 -5.50 -1.64
N THR A 14 -13.39 -6.40 -0.68
CA THR A 14 -14.42 -6.87 0.25
C THR A 14 -14.30 -6.13 1.57
N GLN A 15 -15.43 -5.72 2.18
CA GLN A 15 -15.42 -5.01 3.47
C GLN A 15 -15.04 -5.97 4.62
N ASP A 16 -13.77 -6.35 4.65
CA ASP A 16 -13.16 -7.25 5.61
C ASP A 16 -11.69 -6.86 5.84
N ASN A 17 -11.00 -7.65 6.67
CA ASN A 17 -9.58 -7.48 6.99
C ASN A 17 -8.67 -8.47 6.25
N ASN A 18 -9.12 -9.05 5.15
CA ASN A 18 -8.44 -10.14 4.44
C ASN A 18 -8.20 -9.79 2.96
N ASN A 19 -8.09 -8.50 2.64
CA ASN A 19 -7.91 -8.05 1.27
C ASN A 19 -6.45 -8.19 0.80
N GLU A 20 -6.30 -8.43 -0.51
CA GLU A 20 -5.03 -8.53 -1.21
C GLU A 20 -4.43 -7.17 -1.57
N VAL A 21 -3.10 -7.11 -1.64
CA VAL A 21 -2.31 -5.87 -1.84
C VAL A 21 -2.78 -5.03 -3.04
N GLY A 22 -3.05 -5.68 -4.18
CA GLY A 22 -3.44 -4.98 -5.40
C GLY A 22 -4.85 -4.39 -5.33
N ALA A 23 -5.76 -5.04 -4.62
CA ALA A 23 -7.09 -4.51 -4.35
C ALA A 23 -6.99 -3.25 -3.47
N LEU A 24 -6.25 -3.31 -2.35
CA LEU A 24 -6.04 -2.15 -1.47
C LEU A 24 -5.35 -0.98 -2.17
N ALA A 25 -4.40 -1.24 -3.07
CA ALA A 25 -3.69 -0.20 -3.79
C ALA A 25 -4.54 0.47 -4.88
N THR A 26 -5.48 -0.24 -5.51
CA THR A 26 -6.18 0.31 -6.69
C THR A 26 -7.55 0.90 -6.35
N LYS A 27 -8.33 0.25 -5.49
CA LYS A 27 -9.72 0.65 -5.24
C LYS A 27 -9.84 1.75 -4.19
N ILE A 28 -10.72 2.71 -4.47
CA ILE A 28 -11.17 3.73 -3.53
C ILE A 28 -12.53 3.26 -3.01
N GLY A 29 -12.54 2.54 -1.90
CA GLY A 29 -13.74 2.13 -1.19
C GLY A 29 -13.89 2.87 0.14
N ALA A 30 -15.09 2.84 0.72
CA ALA A 30 -15.45 3.34 2.06
C ALA A 30 -14.46 2.96 3.19
N ASN A 31 -14.56 3.59 4.35
CA ASN A 31 -13.82 3.19 5.54
C ASN A 31 -14.17 1.73 5.91
N ASN A 32 -13.20 0.94 6.39
CA ASN A 32 -13.29 -0.47 6.85
C ASN A 32 -12.73 -1.58 5.91
N TYR A 33 -11.81 -1.26 5.00
CA TYR A 33 -11.01 -2.27 4.31
C TYR A 33 -9.69 -2.48 5.04
N GLY A 34 -9.44 -3.71 5.51
CA GLY A 34 -8.21 -4.11 6.16
C GLY A 34 -7.39 -5.07 5.29
N ALA A 35 -6.08 -5.01 5.46
CA ALA A 35 -5.16 -5.98 4.88
C ALA A 35 -5.00 -7.18 5.82
N ARG A 36 -4.75 -8.35 5.22
CA ARG A 36 -4.51 -9.60 5.97
C ARG A 36 -3.34 -9.51 6.95
N THR A 37 -2.31 -8.74 6.59
CA THR A 37 -1.15 -8.48 7.43
C THR A 37 -0.70 -7.02 7.32
N ASN A 38 0.03 -6.54 8.32
CA ASN A 38 0.67 -5.22 8.27
C ASN A 38 1.66 -5.10 7.10
N ALA A 39 2.27 -6.21 6.68
CA ALA A 39 3.14 -6.26 5.51
C ALA A 39 2.36 -6.08 4.19
N ASP A 40 1.14 -6.62 4.10
CA ASP A 40 0.24 -6.41 2.97
C ASP A 40 -0.24 -4.95 2.90
N LEU A 41 -0.54 -4.35 4.06
CA LEU A 41 -0.90 -2.93 4.15
C LEU A 41 0.25 -2.03 3.66
N ALA A 42 1.47 -2.30 4.13
CA ALA A 42 2.64 -1.51 3.75
C ALA A 42 3.02 -1.74 2.27
N ALA A 43 2.86 -2.96 1.75
CA ALA A 43 3.03 -3.26 0.33
C ALA A 43 1.97 -2.54 -0.52
N ALA A 44 0.73 -2.45 -0.06
CA ALA A 44 -0.34 -1.74 -0.76
C ALA A 44 -0.09 -0.23 -0.77
N LEU A 45 0.38 0.33 0.36
CA LEU A 45 0.82 1.72 0.45
C LEU A 45 1.98 1.99 -0.52
N ALA A 46 3.00 1.13 -0.53
CA ALA A 46 4.14 1.28 -1.45
C ALA A 46 3.71 1.16 -2.91
N LEU A 47 2.88 0.17 -3.26
CA LEU A 47 2.34 0.00 -4.60
C LEU A 47 1.49 1.21 -5.03
N LYS A 48 0.63 1.73 -4.14
CA LYS A 48 -0.12 2.97 -4.38
C LYS A 48 0.82 4.14 -4.65
N ALA A 49 1.85 4.31 -3.83
CA ALA A 49 2.81 5.41 -3.96
C ALA A 49 3.67 5.31 -5.23
N MET A 50 4.01 4.10 -5.66
CA MET A 50 4.78 3.84 -6.90
C MET A 50 3.92 3.93 -8.17
N THR A 51 2.59 3.80 -8.06
CA THR A 51 1.69 3.85 -9.21
C THR A 51 1.54 5.29 -9.69
N LYS A 52 1.72 5.54 -11.01
CA LYS A 52 1.66 6.88 -11.63
C LYS A 52 0.37 7.67 -11.31
N SER A 53 -0.76 6.97 -11.17
CA SER A 53 -2.07 7.56 -10.84
C SER A 53 -2.44 7.42 -9.35
N GLY A 54 -1.52 6.95 -8.51
CA GLY A 54 -1.74 6.71 -7.09
C GLY A 54 -1.85 8.02 -6.31
N LYS A 55 -2.99 8.23 -5.66
CA LYS A 55 -3.24 9.35 -4.75
C LYS A 55 -3.69 8.82 -3.40
N PHE A 56 -3.20 9.45 -2.34
CA PHE A 56 -3.70 9.22 -0.99
C PHE A 56 -4.66 10.33 -0.62
N SER A 57 -5.78 9.96 0.00
CA SER A 57 -6.63 10.91 0.72
C SER A 57 -6.09 11.03 2.14
N ALA A 58 -5.94 12.25 2.64
CA ALA A 58 -5.52 12.54 4.00
C ALA A 58 -6.42 13.62 4.58
N ALA A 59 -6.62 13.59 5.91
CA ALA A 59 -7.16 14.75 6.61
C ALA A 59 -6.18 15.93 6.45
N ALA A 60 -6.68 17.17 6.50
CA ALA A 60 -5.90 18.38 6.20
C ALA A 60 -4.61 18.50 7.05
N ASN A 61 -4.66 18.02 8.29
CA ASN A 61 -3.55 17.98 9.24
C ASN A 61 -2.62 16.75 9.09
N GLU A 62 -3.02 15.74 8.33
CA GLU A 62 -2.32 14.44 8.23
C GLU A 62 -1.57 14.26 6.91
N ALA A 63 -1.63 15.23 6.00
CA ALA A 63 -1.00 15.14 4.68
C ALA A 63 0.52 14.87 4.78
N GLY A 64 1.21 15.50 5.73
CA GLY A 64 2.63 15.28 6.00
C GLY A 64 2.93 13.86 6.49
N ALA A 65 2.10 13.36 7.41
CA ALA A 65 2.23 12.01 7.98
C ALA A 65 1.98 10.92 6.91
N VAL A 66 0.94 11.09 6.09
CA VAL A 66 0.63 10.17 4.99
C VAL A 66 1.74 10.15 3.95
N LYS A 67 2.32 11.32 3.60
CA LYS A 67 3.48 11.39 2.71
C LYS A 67 4.70 10.69 3.31
N ALA A 68 5.02 10.95 4.58
CA ALA A 68 6.15 10.30 5.26
C ALA A 68 5.98 8.78 5.35
N SER A 69 4.76 8.31 5.65
CA SER A 69 4.43 6.88 5.71
C SER A 69 4.54 6.22 4.34
N ALA A 70 4.02 6.85 3.27
CA ALA A 70 4.13 6.36 1.91
C ALA A 70 5.60 6.26 1.46
N VAL A 71 6.41 7.29 1.72
CA VAL A 71 7.86 7.27 1.42
C VAL A 71 8.57 6.20 2.24
N SER A 72 8.25 6.05 3.53
CA SER A 72 8.83 5.00 4.38
C SER A 72 8.48 3.59 3.87
N ALA A 73 7.24 3.37 3.41
CA ALA A 73 6.81 2.10 2.85
C ALA A 73 7.56 1.78 1.55
N VAL A 74 7.69 2.75 0.65
CA VAL A 74 8.48 2.62 -0.58
C VAL A 74 9.94 2.33 -0.25
N ASN A 75 10.54 3.07 0.69
CA ASN A 75 11.93 2.86 1.09
C ASN A 75 12.16 1.49 1.75
N LYS A 76 11.19 0.94 2.48
CA LYS A 76 11.29 -0.44 3.01
C LYS A 76 11.26 -1.47 1.89
N VAL A 77 10.38 -1.29 0.90
CA VAL A 77 10.29 -2.17 -0.27
C VAL A 77 11.55 -2.09 -1.14
N ILE A 78 12.08 -0.89 -1.37
CA ILE A 78 13.31 -0.69 -2.15
C ILE A 78 14.55 -1.07 -1.33
N GLY A 79 14.56 -0.82 -0.02
CA GLY A 79 15.63 -1.24 0.87
C GLY A 79 15.82 -2.76 0.87
N ASP A 80 14.72 -3.52 0.78
CA ASP A 80 14.76 -4.97 0.54
C ASP A 80 15.47 -5.33 -0.79
N ILE A 81 15.40 -4.47 -1.82
CA ILE A 81 16.08 -4.65 -3.13
C ILE A 81 17.55 -4.21 -3.05
N GLY A 82 17.84 -3.10 -2.36
CA GLY A 82 19.17 -2.47 -2.34
C GLY A 82 20.17 -3.04 -1.34
N CYS A 83 19.72 -3.84 -0.36
CA CYS A 83 20.57 -4.43 0.67
C CYS A 83 20.80 -5.94 0.49
N ASN A 84 20.39 -6.51 -0.64
CA ASN A 84 20.53 -7.94 -0.94
C ASN A 84 21.45 -8.14 -2.16
N ASN A 85 22.63 -7.53 -2.12
CA ASN A 85 23.73 -7.79 -3.05
C ASN A 85 25.03 -8.03 -2.29
#